data_AF-A0A924V958-F1
#
_entry.id   AF-A0A924V958-F1
#
_cell.length_a   1.000
_cell.length_b   1.000
_cell.length_c   1.000
_cell.angle_alpha   90.00
_cell.angle_beta   90.00
_cell.angle_gamma   90.00
#
_symmetry.space_group_name_H-M   'P 1'
#
loop_
_entity.id
_entity.type
_entity.pdbx_description
1 polymer ?
#
loop_
_entity_poly.entity_id
_entity_poly.type
_entity_poly.pdbx_seq_one_letter_code
_entity_poly.pdbx_strand_id
1 'polypeptide(L)'
;MNRKKTSFLFVILTSPMYFFMYFKEHFPILTVYIGLILLSLIFFSVIYEIKLKKVFLKSHLNVIDGLILQLRVGYSTQKAISETFSHMIGAENIIFEPLRSILKPDFEIYMNSYRWSAFYFSELNAIFKSETRVSEQLEMFKRGLKVQNRFLARTSHVTRQIKAQALVACLVYALIFALSYYQLNLLNSPTAVILSLTLFLIGILIIFKLGSKIKWKI
;
A
#
# COMPACT_ATOMS: atom_id res chain seq x y z
N MET A 1 70.51 2.38 -21.74
CA MET A 1 69.09 1.94 -21.63
C MET A 1 68.22 3.18 -21.37
N ASN A 2 67.26 3.47 -22.27
CA ASN A 2 66.70 4.82 -22.42
C ASN A 2 65.63 5.13 -21.35
N ARG A 3 65.96 5.99 -20.37
CA ARG A 3 65.17 6.32 -19.16
C ARG A 3 63.74 6.81 -19.44
N LYS A 4 63.50 7.39 -20.63
CA LYS A 4 62.17 7.80 -21.09
C LYS A 4 61.26 6.63 -21.48
N LYS A 5 61.82 5.56 -22.08
CA LYS A 5 61.04 4.35 -22.45
C LYS A 5 60.61 3.55 -21.23
N THR A 6 61.45 3.46 -20.20
CA THR A 6 61.10 2.76 -18.95
C THR A 6 60.05 3.51 -18.13
N SER A 7 60.08 4.85 -18.12
CA SER A 7 59.06 5.66 -17.44
C SER A 7 57.69 5.56 -18.12
N PHE A 8 57.66 5.56 -19.46
CA PHE A 8 56.41 5.41 -20.23
C PHE A 8 55.78 4.02 -20.06
N LEU A 9 56.60 2.97 -20.07
CA LEU A 9 56.17 1.60 -19.75
C LEU A 9 55.62 1.50 -18.32
N PHE A 10 56.25 2.16 -17.35
CA PHE A 10 55.79 2.16 -15.96
C PHE A 10 54.43 2.85 -15.80
N VAL A 11 54.20 3.99 -16.46
CA VAL A 11 52.90 4.69 -16.44
C VAL A 11 51.80 3.84 -17.11
N ILE A 12 52.10 3.19 -18.23
CA ILE A 12 51.14 2.31 -18.92
C ILE A 12 50.82 1.06 -18.10
N LEU A 13 51.80 0.50 -17.37
CA LEU A 13 51.59 -0.70 -16.56
C LEU A 13 50.88 -0.38 -15.22
N THR A 14 51.13 0.81 -14.64
CA THR A 14 50.56 1.21 -13.35
C THR A 14 49.21 1.91 -13.47
N SER A 15 48.92 2.58 -14.59
CA SER A 15 47.62 3.24 -14.84
C SER A 15 46.42 2.28 -14.74
N PRO A 16 46.46 1.04 -15.28
CA PRO A 16 45.40 0.05 -15.08
C PRO A 16 45.25 -0.38 -13.61
N MET A 17 46.35 -0.47 -12.86
CA MET A 17 46.30 -0.79 -11.42
C MET A 17 45.64 0.33 -10.61
N TYR A 18 45.97 1.60 -10.88
CA TYR A 18 45.31 2.74 -10.23
C TYR A 18 43.84 2.87 -10.63
N PHE A 19 43.50 2.60 -11.89
CA PHE A 19 42.10 2.57 -12.36
C PHE A 19 41.29 1.46 -11.67
N PHE A 20 41.88 0.26 -11.49
CA PHE A 20 41.26 -0.86 -10.79
C PHE A 20 41.11 -0.59 -9.29
N MET A 21 42.08 0.08 -8.67
CA MET A 21 42.05 0.46 -7.25
C MET A 21 41.00 1.54 -6.99
N TYR A 22 40.89 2.53 -7.88
CA TYR A 22 39.83 3.56 -7.84
C TYR A 22 38.43 2.95 -7.99
N PHE A 23 38.24 2.03 -8.95
CA PHE A 23 36.96 1.32 -9.09
C PHE A 23 36.65 0.44 -7.88
N LYS A 24 37.65 -0.23 -7.28
CA LYS A 24 37.46 -1.10 -6.10
C LYS A 24 37.04 -0.30 -4.86
N GLU A 25 37.56 0.91 -4.69
CA GLU A 25 37.18 1.81 -3.58
C GLU A 25 35.77 2.42 -3.77
N HIS A 26 35.38 2.72 -5.01
CA HIS A 26 34.04 3.27 -5.31
C HIS A 26 32.95 2.22 -5.57
N PHE A 27 33.31 0.95 -5.81
CA PHE A 27 32.38 -0.17 -5.96
C PHE A 27 31.38 -0.32 -4.80
N PRO A 28 31.79 -0.29 -3.51
CA PRO A 28 30.83 -0.38 -2.41
C PRO A 28 29.86 0.81 -2.38
N ILE A 29 30.33 2.02 -2.71
CA ILE A 29 29.48 3.23 -2.76
C ILE A 29 28.45 3.12 -3.90
N LEU A 30 28.88 2.65 -5.07
CA LEU A 30 28.01 2.43 -6.23
C LEU A 30 26.96 1.34 -5.95
N THR A 31 27.35 0.28 -5.24
CA THR A 31 26.44 -0.81 -4.82
C THR A 31 25.39 -0.31 -3.83
N VAL A 32 25.79 0.54 -2.86
CA VAL A 32 24.85 1.19 -1.92
C VAL A 32 23.88 2.11 -2.67
N TYR A 33 24.36 2.86 -3.66
CA TYR A 33 23.52 3.77 -4.44
C TYR A 33 22.49 3.01 -5.30
N ILE A 34 22.91 1.94 -5.99
CA ILE A 34 22.01 1.04 -6.73
C ILE A 34 21.01 0.38 -5.77
N GLY A 35 21.47 -0.06 -4.60
CA GLY A 35 20.62 -0.61 -3.55
C GLY A 35 19.55 0.38 -3.07
N LEU A 36 19.91 1.64 -2.85
CA LEU A 36 18.99 2.72 -2.49
C LEU A 36 17.96 3.00 -3.60
N ILE A 37 18.38 2.99 -4.87
CA ILE A 37 17.48 3.18 -6.02
C ILE A 37 16.48 2.02 -6.10
N LEU A 38 16.95 0.77 -5.99
CA LEU A 38 16.09 -0.41 -6.00
C LEU A 38 15.11 -0.41 -4.83
N LEU A 39 15.59 -0.07 -3.63
CA LEU A 39 14.74 0.07 -2.45
C LEU A 39 13.67 1.14 -2.66
N SER A 40 14.06 2.30 -3.19
CA SER A 40 13.15 3.40 -3.53
C SER A 40 12.09 2.98 -4.55
N LEU A 41 12.46 2.21 -5.58
CA LEU A 41 11.54 1.65 -6.56
C LEU A 41 10.51 0.70 -5.93
N ILE A 42 10.95 -0.18 -5.03
CA ILE A 42 10.05 -1.08 -4.30
C ILE A 42 9.06 -0.27 -3.46
N PHE A 43 9.55 0.73 -2.70
CA PHE A 43 8.68 1.61 -1.92
C PHE A 43 7.70 2.39 -2.78
N PHE A 44 8.15 2.88 -3.94
CA PHE A 44 7.30 3.59 -4.88
C PHE A 44 6.14 2.71 -5.37
N SER A 45 6.41 1.45 -5.73
CA SER A 45 5.37 0.49 -6.13
C SER A 45 4.31 0.30 -5.04
N VAL A 46 4.75 0.12 -3.79
CA VAL A 46 3.83 -0.05 -2.64
C VAL A 46 3.00 1.21 -2.40
N ILE A 47 3.62 2.39 -2.43
CA ILE A 47 2.92 3.68 -2.24
C ILE A 47 1.90 3.90 -3.35
N TYR A 48 2.28 3.58 -4.59
CA TYR A 48 1.41 3.70 -5.75
C TYR A 48 0.19 2.79 -5.63
N GLU A 49 0.37 1.51 -5.26
CA GLU A 49 -0.75 0.58 -5.04
C GLU A 49 -1.69 1.07 -3.94
N ILE A 50 -1.16 1.59 -2.83
CA ILE A 50 -1.98 2.17 -1.75
C ILE A 50 -2.80 3.36 -2.26
N LYS A 51 -2.20 4.22 -3.10
CA LYS A 51 -2.90 5.37 -3.70
C LYS A 51 -4.03 4.90 -4.60
N LEU A 52 -3.79 3.91 -5.46
CA LEU A 52 -4.83 3.34 -6.34
C LEU A 52 -5.97 2.70 -5.53
N LYS A 53 -5.65 1.92 -4.50
CA LYS A 53 -6.65 1.31 -3.62
C LYS A 53 -7.54 2.36 -2.95
N LYS A 54 -6.97 3.50 -2.53
CA LYS A 54 -7.76 4.62 -1.97
C LYS A 54 -8.70 5.22 -3.01
N VAL A 55 -8.23 5.43 -4.23
CA VAL A 55 -9.07 5.95 -5.34
C VAL A 55 -10.20 4.96 -5.64
N PHE A 56 -9.89 3.66 -5.74
CA PHE A 56 -10.91 2.62 -5.93
C PHE A 56 -11.98 2.65 -4.84
N LEU A 57 -11.58 2.66 -3.57
CA LEU A 57 -12.51 2.71 -2.43
C LEU A 57 -13.37 3.99 -2.41
N LYS A 58 -12.90 5.08 -3.03
CA LYS A 58 -13.70 6.31 -3.16
C LYS A 58 -14.70 6.24 -4.32
N SER A 59 -14.30 5.64 -5.44
CA SER A 59 -15.03 5.78 -6.71
C SER A 59 -15.87 4.56 -7.10
N HIS A 60 -15.60 3.36 -6.60
CA HIS A 60 -16.31 2.13 -7.00
C HIS A 60 -17.84 2.20 -6.87
N LEU A 61 -18.37 2.86 -5.83
CA LEU A 61 -19.83 3.06 -5.70
C LEU A 61 -20.38 4.02 -6.75
N ASN A 62 -19.64 5.08 -7.10
CA ASN A 62 -20.06 6.04 -8.12
C ASN A 62 -20.08 5.40 -9.50
N VAL A 63 -19.14 4.48 -9.78
CA VAL A 63 -19.11 3.72 -11.02
C VAL A 63 -20.34 2.81 -11.15
N ILE A 64 -20.73 2.10 -10.09
CA ILE A 64 -21.97 1.31 -10.11
C ILE A 64 -23.19 2.21 -10.29
N ASP A 65 -23.20 3.39 -9.67
CA ASP A 65 -24.32 4.33 -9.80
C ASP A 65 -24.45 4.86 -11.23
N GLY A 66 -23.32 5.15 -11.89
CA GLY A 66 -23.28 5.47 -13.32
C GLY A 66 -23.84 4.32 -14.17
N LEU A 67 -23.39 3.09 -13.93
CA LEU A 67 -23.86 1.91 -14.68
C LEU A 67 -25.37 1.67 -14.50
N ILE A 68 -25.88 1.75 -13.27
CA ILE A 68 -27.32 1.60 -12.98
C ILE A 68 -28.12 2.69 -13.69
N LEU A 69 -27.64 3.94 -13.65
CA LEU A 69 -28.32 5.06 -14.30
C LEU A 69 -28.41 4.84 -15.82
N GLN A 70 -27.31 4.48 -16.47
CA GLN A 70 -27.28 4.25 -17.92
C GLN A 70 -28.14 3.03 -18.34
N LEU A 71 -28.15 1.97 -17.54
CA LEU A 71 -29.02 0.81 -17.78
C LEU A 71 -30.50 1.14 -17.58
N ARG A 72 -30.84 2.00 -16.60
CA ARG A 72 -32.22 2.45 -16.36
C ARG A 72 -32.74 3.35 -17.48
N VAL A 73 -31.85 4.09 -18.15
CA VAL A 73 -32.16 4.86 -19.37
C VAL A 73 -32.43 3.93 -20.57
N GLY A 74 -32.13 2.64 -20.46
CA GLY A 74 -32.39 1.63 -21.50
C GLY A 74 -31.19 1.39 -22.43
N TYR A 75 -29.99 1.85 -22.09
CA TYR A 75 -28.80 1.50 -22.85
C TYR A 75 -28.39 0.03 -22.64
N SER A 76 -27.81 -0.57 -23.68
CA SER A 76 -27.18 -1.87 -23.57
C SER A 76 -26.00 -1.83 -22.60
N THR A 77 -25.68 -2.96 -21.98
CA THR A 77 -24.58 -3.08 -21.02
C THR A 77 -23.24 -2.54 -21.55
N GLN A 78 -22.93 -2.81 -22.82
CA GLN A 78 -21.71 -2.32 -23.46
C GLN A 78 -21.69 -0.78 -23.58
N LYS A 79 -22.83 -0.18 -23.96
CA LYS A 79 -22.96 1.28 -24.07
C LYS A 79 -22.98 1.95 -22.69
N ALA A 80 -23.62 1.33 -21.70
CA ALA A 80 -23.60 1.79 -20.32
C ALA A 80 -22.18 1.83 -19.74
N ILE A 81 -21.36 0.81 -20.02
CA ILE A 81 -19.95 0.76 -19.63
C ILE A 81 -19.14 1.84 -20.34
N SER A 82 -19.29 2.01 -21.66
CA SER A 82 -18.53 3.02 -22.41
C SER A 82 -18.85 4.44 -21.95
N GLU A 83 -20.12 4.73 -21.67
CA GLU A 83 -20.56 6.05 -21.20
C GLU A 83 -20.10 6.32 -19.77
N THR A 84 -20.17 5.32 -18.89
CA THR A 84 -19.65 5.47 -17.52
C THR A 84 -18.13 5.65 -17.52
N PHE A 85 -17.43 5.01 -18.46
CA PHE A 85 -15.97 5.16 -18.60
C PHE A 85 -15.57 6.53 -19.17
N SER A 86 -16.35 7.13 -20.06
CA SER A 86 -16.03 8.45 -20.63
C SER A 86 -15.98 9.55 -19.56
N HIS A 87 -16.66 9.35 -18.44
CA HIS A 87 -16.71 10.27 -17.31
C HIS A 87 -15.55 10.07 -16.30
N MET A 88 -14.75 9.01 -16.45
CA MET A 88 -13.63 8.70 -15.55
C MET A 88 -12.36 9.47 -15.95
N ILE A 89 -11.64 9.98 -14.95
CA ILE A 89 -10.44 10.82 -15.17
C ILE A 89 -9.23 10.28 -14.41
N GLY A 90 -8.09 10.21 -15.08
CA GLY A 90 -6.78 9.95 -14.47
C GLY A 90 -6.64 8.55 -13.86
N ALA A 91 -6.50 8.46 -12.54
CA ALA A 91 -6.26 7.20 -11.82
C ALA A 91 -7.47 6.24 -11.88
N GLU A 92 -8.68 6.75 -12.07
CA GLU A 92 -9.88 5.92 -12.23
C GLU A 92 -9.83 5.10 -13.52
N ASN A 93 -9.34 5.70 -14.62
CA ASN A 93 -9.19 5.00 -15.89
C ASN A 93 -8.28 3.78 -15.78
N ILE A 94 -7.17 3.92 -15.04
CA ILE A 94 -6.20 2.84 -14.82
C ILE A 94 -6.83 1.70 -13.99
N ILE A 95 -7.61 2.05 -12.97
CA ILE A 95 -8.20 1.06 -12.04
C ILE A 95 -9.36 0.31 -12.70
N PHE A 96 -10.18 1.02 -13.47
CA PHE A 96 -11.40 0.50 -14.08
C PHE A 96 -11.22 0.10 -15.54
N GLU A 97 -10.00 0.12 -16.07
CA GLU A 97 -9.65 -0.42 -17.38
C GLU A 97 -10.20 -1.85 -17.62
N PRO A 98 -10.19 -2.78 -16.63
CA PRO A 98 -10.79 -4.10 -16.80
C PRO A 98 -12.29 -4.09 -17.13
N LEU A 99 -13.03 -3.00 -16.86
CA LEU A 99 -14.44 -2.91 -17.25
C LEU A 99 -14.63 -2.96 -18.77
N ARG A 100 -13.66 -2.46 -19.56
CA ARG A 100 -13.78 -2.45 -21.02
C ARG A 100 -13.77 -3.85 -21.62
N SER A 101 -13.07 -4.79 -20.97
CA SER A 101 -12.95 -6.18 -21.43
C SER A 101 -13.87 -7.14 -20.69
N ILE A 102 -14.67 -6.67 -19.73
CA ILE A 102 -15.48 -7.54 -18.85
C ILE A 102 -16.51 -8.39 -19.59
N LEU A 103 -16.98 -7.92 -20.75
CA LEU A 103 -17.96 -8.62 -21.59
C LEU A 103 -17.32 -9.62 -22.56
N LYS A 104 -15.99 -9.68 -22.65
CA LYS A 104 -15.30 -10.62 -23.55
C LYS A 104 -15.36 -12.04 -22.99
N PRO A 105 -15.53 -13.07 -23.84
CA PRO A 105 -15.60 -14.47 -23.39
C PRO A 105 -14.32 -14.90 -22.66
N ASP A 106 -13.16 -14.38 -23.07
CA ASP A 106 -11.84 -14.69 -22.49
C ASP A 106 -11.45 -13.78 -21.32
N PHE A 107 -12.43 -13.19 -20.61
CA PHE A 107 -12.12 -12.31 -19.48
C PHE A 107 -11.54 -13.09 -18.30
N GLU A 108 -10.21 -13.13 -18.22
CA GLU A 108 -9.48 -13.61 -17.05
C GLU A 108 -9.30 -12.48 -16.03
N ILE A 109 -9.99 -12.57 -14.90
CA ILE A 109 -9.93 -11.61 -13.77
C ILE A 109 -8.48 -11.42 -13.27
N TYR A 110 -7.63 -12.44 -13.43
CA TYR A 110 -6.25 -12.46 -12.95
C TYR A 110 -5.24 -11.75 -13.85
N MET A 111 -5.57 -11.52 -15.13
CA MET A 111 -4.62 -10.95 -16.10
C MET A 111 -4.39 -9.45 -15.93
N ASN A 112 -5.36 -8.70 -15.37
CA ASN A 112 -5.34 -7.23 -15.41
C ASN A 112 -5.75 -6.51 -14.13
N SER A 113 -6.04 -7.21 -13.03
CA SER A 113 -6.59 -6.58 -11.82
C SER A 113 -5.76 -6.83 -10.56
N TYR A 114 -5.67 -5.80 -9.71
CA TYR A 114 -5.11 -5.94 -8.37
C TYR A 114 -5.95 -6.94 -7.55
N ARG A 115 -5.31 -7.73 -6.69
CA ARG A 115 -5.99 -8.73 -5.85
C ARG A 115 -7.16 -8.16 -5.04
N TRP A 116 -7.10 -6.88 -4.66
CA TRP A 116 -8.16 -6.20 -3.91
C TRP A 116 -9.36 -5.75 -4.76
N SER A 117 -9.25 -5.67 -6.09
CA SER A 117 -10.37 -5.36 -6.99
C SER A 117 -10.91 -6.59 -7.73
N ALA A 118 -10.21 -7.73 -7.65
CA ALA A 118 -10.62 -8.98 -8.30
C ALA A 118 -12.08 -9.38 -7.98
N PHE A 119 -12.47 -9.34 -6.70
CA PHE A 119 -13.84 -9.64 -6.28
C PHE A 119 -14.89 -8.72 -6.91
N TYR A 120 -14.56 -7.43 -7.05
CA TYR A 120 -15.47 -6.46 -7.63
C TYR A 120 -15.72 -6.72 -9.12
N PHE A 121 -14.65 -7.01 -9.86
CA PHE A 121 -14.76 -7.31 -11.29
C PHE A 121 -15.33 -8.71 -11.56
N SER A 122 -15.05 -9.70 -10.70
CA SER A 122 -15.66 -11.01 -10.82
C SER A 122 -17.18 -10.95 -10.65
N GLU A 123 -17.66 -10.20 -9.66
CA GLU A 123 -19.09 -10.05 -9.41
C GLU A 123 -19.77 -9.28 -10.54
N LEU A 124 -19.18 -8.18 -11.03
CA LEU A 124 -19.72 -7.47 -12.19
C LEU A 124 -19.79 -8.34 -13.44
N ASN A 125 -18.78 -9.17 -13.70
CA ASN A 125 -18.81 -10.11 -14.83
C ASN A 125 -19.95 -11.12 -14.69
N ALA A 126 -20.15 -11.68 -13.49
CA ALA A 126 -21.24 -12.60 -13.21
C ALA A 126 -22.62 -11.94 -13.43
N ILE A 127 -22.80 -10.71 -12.95
CA ILE A 127 -24.03 -9.93 -13.13
C ILE A 127 -24.29 -9.70 -14.63
N PHE A 128 -23.29 -9.25 -15.38
CA PHE A 128 -23.47 -8.98 -16.81
C PHE A 128 -23.70 -10.23 -17.66
N LYS A 129 -23.11 -11.38 -17.30
CA LYS A 129 -23.36 -12.67 -17.96
C LYS A 129 -24.74 -13.26 -17.65
N SER A 130 -25.38 -12.85 -16.55
CA SER A 130 -26.68 -13.41 -16.17
C SER A 130 -27.82 -12.96 -17.09
N GLU A 131 -27.63 -11.89 -17.87
CA GLU A 131 -28.54 -11.25 -18.84
C GLU A 131 -29.94 -10.86 -18.31
N THR A 132 -30.29 -11.27 -17.10
CA THR A 132 -31.61 -11.15 -16.49
C THR A 132 -31.54 -10.20 -15.30
N ARG A 133 -32.42 -9.19 -15.30
CA ARG A 133 -32.57 -8.24 -14.19
C ARG A 133 -31.23 -7.62 -13.72
N VAL A 134 -30.33 -7.33 -14.67
CA VAL A 134 -28.98 -6.77 -14.42
C VAL A 134 -29.03 -5.53 -13.52
N SER A 135 -30.03 -4.66 -13.71
CA SER A 135 -30.23 -3.46 -12.89
C SER A 135 -30.52 -3.79 -11.41
N GLU A 136 -31.39 -4.77 -11.15
CA GLU A 136 -31.71 -5.21 -9.77
C GLU A 136 -30.50 -5.87 -9.11
N GLN A 137 -29.77 -6.71 -9.84
CA GLN A 137 -28.56 -7.36 -9.35
C GLN A 137 -27.46 -6.34 -9.01
N LEU A 138 -27.27 -5.31 -9.86
CA LEU A 138 -26.35 -4.20 -9.58
C LEU A 138 -26.77 -3.40 -8.34
N GLU A 139 -28.07 -3.17 -8.15
CA GLU A 139 -28.58 -2.51 -6.93
C GLU A 139 -28.32 -3.35 -5.67
N MET A 140 -28.49 -4.66 -5.74
CA MET A 140 -28.17 -5.58 -4.64
C MET A 140 -26.67 -5.59 -4.35
N PHE A 141 -25.84 -5.65 -5.39
CA PHE A 141 -24.39 -5.57 -5.26
C PHE A 141 -23.93 -4.24 -4.63
N LYS A 142 -24.50 -3.11 -5.08
CA LYS A 142 -24.28 -1.79 -4.48
C LYS A 142 -24.60 -1.77 -2.98
N ARG A 143 -25.72 -2.38 -2.56
CA ARG A 143 -26.11 -2.46 -1.14
C ARG A 143 -25.08 -3.26 -0.34
N GLY A 144 -24.62 -4.40 -0.88
CA GLY A 144 -23.55 -5.21 -0.29
C GLY A 144 -22.26 -4.41 -0.10
N LEU A 145 -21.80 -3.71 -1.14
CA LEU A 145 -20.61 -2.86 -1.08
C LEU A 145 -20.74 -1.70 -0.08
N LYS A 146 -21.92 -1.07 0.02
CA LYS A 146 -22.18 -0.06 1.04
C LYS A 146 -22.05 -0.61 2.46
N VAL A 147 -22.55 -1.82 2.70
CA VAL A 147 -22.43 -2.49 4.00
C VAL A 147 -20.96 -2.79 4.31
N GLN A 148 -20.22 -3.34 3.34
CA GLN A 148 -18.77 -3.59 3.46
C GLN A 148 -18.00 -2.29 3.78
N ASN A 149 -18.28 -1.19 3.09
CA ASN A 149 -17.64 0.10 3.35
C ASN A 149 -17.95 0.64 4.75
N ARG A 150 -19.18 0.46 5.26
CA ARG A 150 -19.51 0.84 6.64
C ARG A 150 -18.70 0.03 7.64
N PHE A 151 -18.53 -1.28 7.42
CA PHE A 151 -17.69 -2.12 8.27
C PHE A 151 -16.23 -1.71 8.22
N LEU A 152 -15.69 -1.44 7.02
CA LEU A 152 -14.32 -0.94 6.85
C LEU A 152 -14.12 0.41 7.55
N ALA A 153 -15.06 1.35 7.38
CA ALA A 153 -15.04 2.65 8.03
C ALA A 153 -15.05 2.50 9.57
N ARG A 154 -16.01 1.73 10.11
CA ARG A 154 -16.11 1.47 11.56
C ARG A 154 -14.82 0.84 12.11
N THR A 155 -14.27 -0.14 11.40
CA THR A 155 -13.01 -0.79 11.79
C THR A 155 -11.84 0.20 11.75
N SER A 156 -11.78 1.06 10.74
CA SER A 156 -10.74 2.10 10.65
C SER A 156 -10.84 3.12 11.79
N HIS A 157 -12.06 3.52 12.19
CA HIS A 157 -12.27 4.40 13.34
C HIS A 157 -11.79 3.75 14.65
N VAL A 158 -12.16 2.50 14.89
CA VAL A 158 -11.73 1.76 16.10
C VAL A 158 -10.21 1.61 16.13
N THR A 159 -9.58 1.22 15.01
CA THR A 159 -8.11 1.13 14.97
C THR A 159 -7.42 2.48 15.16
N ARG A 160 -8.01 3.59 14.66
CA ARG A 160 -7.49 4.94 14.90
C ARG A 160 -7.60 5.34 16.36
N GLN A 161 -8.70 4.99 17.03
CA GLN A 161 -8.86 5.21 18.48
C GLN A 161 -7.83 4.42 19.28
N ILE A 162 -7.63 3.14 18.97
CA ILE A 162 -6.61 2.30 19.64
C ILE A 162 -5.20 2.88 19.45
N LYS A 163 -4.87 3.35 18.24
CA LYS A 163 -3.59 4.01 17.97
C LYS A 163 -3.43 5.31 18.76
N ALA A 164 -4.49 6.12 18.84
CA ALA A 164 -4.48 7.35 19.64
C ALA A 164 -4.30 7.06 21.13
N GLN A 165 -5.01 6.05 21.67
CA GLN A 165 -4.86 5.61 23.06
C GLN A 165 -3.44 5.10 23.35
N ALA A 166 -2.86 4.30 22.44
CA ALA A 166 -1.47 3.86 22.56
C ALA A 166 -0.49 5.04 22.57
N LEU A 167 -0.71 6.06 21.73
CA LEU A 167 0.12 7.27 21.71
C LEU A 167 0.00 8.05 23.03
N VAL A 168 -1.23 8.22 23.55
CA VAL A 168 -1.45 8.87 24.85
C VAL A 168 -0.75 8.09 25.96
N ALA A 169 -0.85 6.76 25.97
CA ALA A 169 -0.15 5.92 26.94
C ALA A 169 1.38 6.07 26.86
N CYS A 170 1.95 6.17 25.66
CA CYS A 170 3.37 6.48 25.46
C CYS A 170 3.76 7.85 26.01
N LEU A 171 2.94 8.88 25.80
CA LEU A 171 3.21 10.22 26.34
C LEU A 171 3.15 10.23 27.87
N VAL A 172 2.13 9.60 28.46
CA VAL A 172 1.99 9.50 29.92
C VAL A 172 3.16 8.73 30.52
N TYR A 173 3.55 7.61 29.92
CA TYR A 173 4.72 6.85 30.37
C TYR A 173 6.00 7.67 30.27
N ALA A 174 6.26 8.36 29.16
CA ALA A 174 7.43 9.19 28.99
C ALA A 174 7.51 10.32 30.04
N LEU A 175 6.36 10.91 30.39
CA LEU A 175 6.28 11.99 31.36
C LEU A 175 6.52 11.49 32.79
N ILE A 176 5.90 10.36 33.17
CA ILE A 176 6.15 9.69 34.47
C ILE A 176 7.61 9.25 34.56
N PHE A 177 8.15 8.69 33.48
CA PHE A 177 9.54 8.24 33.42
C PHE A 177 10.52 9.42 33.58
N ALA A 178 10.26 10.55 32.92
CA ALA A 178 11.07 11.76 33.07
C ALA A 178 11.01 12.31 34.51
N LEU A 179 9.81 12.43 35.10
CA LEU A 179 9.65 12.88 36.49
C LEU A 179 10.37 11.96 37.47
N SER A 180 10.22 10.65 37.29
CA SER A 180 10.89 9.65 38.11
C SER A 180 12.41 9.78 37.97
N TYR A 181 12.92 9.95 36.74
CA TYR A 181 14.34 10.13 36.47
C TYR A 181 14.93 11.33 37.23
N TYR A 182 14.23 12.47 37.25
CA TYR A 182 14.67 13.67 37.96
C TYR A 182 14.54 13.56 39.49
N GLN A 183 13.49 12.93 40.03
CA GLN A 183 13.26 12.87 41.48
C GLN A 183 13.95 11.70 42.19
N LEU A 184 14.12 10.56 41.52
CA LEU A 184 14.57 9.30 42.15
C LEU A 184 16.01 8.91 41.79
N ASN A 185 16.71 9.73 41.00
CA ASN A 185 18.11 9.50 40.62
C ASN A 185 18.34 8.07 40.07
N LEU A 186 17.49 7.67 39.12
CA LEU A 186 17.38 6.29 38.58
C LEU A 186 18.64 5.72 37.91
N LEU A 187 19.71 6.50 37.80
CA LEU A 187 21.04 6.05 37.39
C LEU A 187 21.59 4.94 38.31
N ASN A 188 21.22 4.95 39.59
CA ASN A 188 21.71 3.97 40.57
C ASN A 188 21.00 2.60 40.51
N SER A 189 19.92 2.46 39.75
CA SER A 189 19.15 1.22 39.66
C SER A 189 18.72 0.92 38.21
N PRO A 190 19.65 0.51 37.32
CA PRO A 190 19.34 0.22 35.92
C PRO A 190 18.34 -0.94 35.76
N THR A 191 18.28 -1.86 36.72
CA THR A 191 17.33 -2.97 36.76
C THR A 191 15.88 -2.49 36.81
N ALA A 192 15.58 -1.44 37.59
CA ALA A 192 14.24 -0.86 37.68
C ALA A 192 13.80 -0.18 36.37
N VAL A 193 14.76 0.46 35.67
CA VAL A 193 14.53 1.08 34.35
C VAL A 193 14.22 0.03 33.28
N ILE A 194 14.97 -1.07 33.27
CA ILE A 194 14.75 -2.16 32.31
C ILE A 194 13.42 -2.87 32.59
N LEU A 195 13.08 -3.09 33.86
CA LEU A 195 11.83 -3.75 34.25
C LEU A 195 10.61 -2.89 33.88
N SER A 196 10.65 -1.57 34.10
CA SER A 196 9.53 -0.68 33.75
C SER A 196 9.31 -0.61 32.23
N LEU A 197 10.40 -0.54 31.45
CA LEU A 197 10.34 -0.47 30.00
C LEU A 197 9.85 -1.78 29.38
N THR A 198 10.28 -2.93 29.91
CA THR A 198 9.79 -4.24 29.48
C THR A 198 8.31 -4.44 29.81
N LEU A 199 7.85 -4.08 31.01
CA LEU A 199 6.43 -4.08 31.38
C LEU A 199 5.60 -3.19 30.45
N PHE A 200 6.11 -2.00 30.13
CA PHE A 200 5.43 -1.07 29.21
C PHE A 200 5.31 -1.62 27.79
N LEU A 201 6.39 -2.20 27.24
CA LEU A 201 6.37 -2.83 25.93
C LEU A 201 5.40 -4.02 25.86
N ILE A 202 5.36 -4.86 26.91
CA ILE A 202 4.41 -5.97 27.00
C ILE A 202 2.97 -5.43 26.99
N GLY A 203 2.69 -4.37 27.76
CA GLY A 203 1.38 -3.72 27.78
C GLY A 203 0.95 -3.20 26.40
N ILE A 204 1.85 -2.50 25.69
CA ILE A 204 1.59 -2.04 24.32
C ILE A 204 1.32 -3.21 23.38
N LEU A 205 2.14 -4.27 23.42
CA LEU A 205 1.96 -5.44 22.56
C LEU A 205 0.61 -6.12 22.80
N ILE A 206 0.15 -6.20 24.06
CA ILE A 206 -1.17 -6.75 24.40
C ILE A 206 -2.29 -5.87 23.81
N ILE A 207 -2.19 -4.54 23.95
CA ILE A 207 -3.17 -3.59 23.37
C ILE A 207 -3.23 -3.74 21.85
N PHE A 208 -2.09 -3.83 21.17
CA PHE A 208 -2.05 -4.03 19.72
C PHE A 208 -2.55 -5.41 19.31
N LYS A 209 -2.26 -6.47 20.07
CA LYS A 209 -2.75 -7.83 19.81
C LYS A 209 -4.28 -7.90 19.94
N LEU A 210 -4.85 -7.30 21.00
CA LEU A 210 -6.29 -7.13 21.17
C LEU A 210 -6.90 -6.31 20.02
N GLY A 211 -6.27 -5.18 19.67
CA GLY A 211 -6.70 -4.34 18.56
C GLY A 211 -6.66 -5.02 17.19
N SER A 212 -5.69 -5.91 16.96
CA SER A 212 -5.57 -6.68 15.72
C SER A 212 -6.68 -7.70 15.54
N LYS A 213 -7.20 -8.27 16.64
CA LYS A 213 -8.36 -9.18 16.64
C LYS A 213 -9.68 -8.49 16.30
N ILE A 214 -9.74 -7.16 16.43
CA ILE A 214 -10.93 -6.36 16.09
C ILE A 214 -11.01 -6.07 14.57
N LYS A 215 -10.05 -6.55 13.77
CA LYS A 215 -10.25 -6.64 12.31
C LYS A 215 -11.34 -7.67 12.05
N TRP A 216 -12.58 -7.20 11.90
CA TRP A 216 -13.70 -7.99 11.42
C TRP A 216 -13.29 -8.65 10.11
N LYS A 217 -13.07 -9.97 10.14
CA LYS A 217 -12.89 -10.77 8.93
C LYS A 217 -14.23 -10.75 8.20
N ILE A 218 -14.21 -10.20 6.98
CA ILE A 218 -15.21 -10.43 5.95
C ILE A 218 -14.68 -11.60 5.13
#